data_AF-A0A090QPG1-F1
#
_entry.id   AF-A0A090QPG1-F1
#
_cell.length_a   1.000
_cell.length_b   1.000
_cell.length_c   1.000
_cell.angle_alpha   90.00
_cell.angle_beta   90.00
_cell.angle_gamma   90.00
#
_symmetry.space_group_name_H-M   'P 1'
#
loop_
_entity.id
_entity.type
_entity.pdbx_description
1 polymer ?
#
loop_
_entity_poly.entity_id
_entity_poly.type
_entity_poly.pdbx_seq_one_letter_code
_entity_poly.pdbx_strand_id
1 'polypeptide(L)'
;MAALFESYDRRIAQITPVLERYGFASLEEALAFCQANNVNPYDIVKETQPIAFENAAWAYVLGAAIALKENATTAAQAAEYLGQGLQAFCIPALSPTNVKLA
;
A
#
# COMPACT_ATOMS: atom_id res chain seq x y z
N MET A 1 11.86 15.96 9.76
CA MET A 1 10.99 15.08 8.98
C MET A 1 10.65 13.90 9.87
N ALA A 2 9.44 13.83 10.41
CA ALA A 2 9.01 12.64 11.14
C ALA A 2 8.91 11.49 10.13
N ALA A 3 9.46 10.32 10.47
CA ALA A 3 9.28 9.14 9.63
C ALA A 3 7.78 8.80 9.58
N LEU A 4 7.23 8.60 8.38
CA LEU A 4 5.80 8.27 8.20
C LEU A 4 5.39 6.98 8.91
N PHE A 5 6.35 6.08 9.13
CA PHE A 5 6.16 4.82 9.81
C PHE A 5 7.49 4.24 10.33
N GLU A 6 7.39 3.22 11.19
CA GLU A 6 8.55 2.58 11.80
C GLU A 6 9.45 1.85 10.79
N SER A 7 10.77 2.01 10.94
CA SER A 7 11.79 1.44 10.04
C SER A 7 11.68 1.92 8.59
N TYR A 8 11.23 3.17 8.39
CA TYR A 8 11.06 3.81 7.09
C TYR A 8 12.23 3.54 6.13
N ASP A 9 13.46 3.84 6.52
CA ASP A 9 14.64 3.71 5.65
C ASP A 9 14.87 2.29 5.13
N ARG A 10 14.49 1.26 5.91
CA ARG A 10 14.65 -0.16 5.49
C ARG A 10 13.55 -0.62 4.54
N ARG A 11 12.34 -0.06 4.70
CA ARG A 11 11.14 -0.48 3.94
C ARG A 11 10.97 0.36 2.68
N ILE A 12 11.34 1.64 2.70
CA ILE A 12 11.18 2.53 1.54
C ILE A 12 11.88 1.99 0.31
N ALA A 13 13.07 1.38 0.46
CA ALA A 13 13.78 0.73 -0.64
C ALA A 13 12.98 -0.39 -1.34
N GLN A 14 12.03 -1.03 -0.65
CA GLN A 14 11.14 -2.06 -1.22
C GLN A 14 9.82 -1.46 -1.74
N ILE A 15 9.39 -0.35 -1.17
CA ILE A 15 8.16 0.35 -1.53
C ILE A 15 8.36 1.22 -2.79
N THR A 16 9.51 1.90 -2.92
CA THR A 16 9.83 2.77 -4.07
C THR A 16 9.68 2.07 -5.42
N PRO A 17 10.18 0.84 -5.63
CA PRO A 17 9.98 0.14 -6.90
C PRO A 17 8.51 -0.12 -7.25
N VAL A 18 7.67 -0.35 -6.24
CA VAL A 18 6.22 -0.55 -6.44
C VAL A 18 5.53 0.78 -6.75
N LEU A 19 5.89 1.85 -6.04
CA LEU A 19 5.42 3.21 -6.33
C LEU A 19 5.75 3.60 -7.78
N GLU A 20 7.00 3.43 -8.20
CA GLU A 20 7.46 3.76 -9.56
C GLU A 20 6.75 2.90 -10.62
N ARG A 21 6.58 1.60 -10.37
CA ARG A 21 5.86 0.69 -11.27
C ARG A 21 4.44 1.17 -11.56
N TYR A 22 3.78 1.72 -10.55
CA TYR A 22 2.44 2.28 -10.67
C TYR A 22 2.45 3.79 -10.85
N GLY A 23 3.59 4.41 -11.16
CA GLY A 23 3.69 5.84 -11.47
C GLY A 23 3.23 6.77 -10.34
N PHE A 24 3.61 6.47 -9.11
CA PHE A 24 3.54 7.36 -7.95
C PHE A 24 4.96 7.72 -7.53
N ALA A 25 5.24 8.98 -7.21
CA ALA A 25 6.55 9.44 -6.74
C ALA A 25 6.70 9.28 -5.21
N SER A 26 5.58 9.23 -4.46
CA SER A 26 5.58 9.12 -3.00
C SER A 26 4.30 8.48 -2.47
N LEU A 27 4.32 8.06 -1.21
CA LEU A 27 3.13 7.53 -0.53
C LEU A 27 2.08 8.63 -0.30
N GLU A 28 2.52 9.86 -0.06
CA GLU A 28 1.66 11.03 0.06
C GLU A 28 0.93 11.34 -1.25
N GLU A 29 1.60 11.16 -2.40
CA GLU A 29 0.94 11.27 -3.70
C GLU A 29 -0.10 10.16 -3.90
N ALA A 30 0.22 8.93 -3.50
CA ALA A 30 -0.74 7.82 -3.51
C ALA A 30 -1.96 8.12 -2.62
N LEU A 31 -1.77 8.75 -1.46
CA LEU A 31 -2.85 9.19 -0.59
C LEU A 31 -3.70 10.29 -1.24
N ALA A 32 -3.07 11.32 -1.79
CA ALA A 32 -3.75 12.40 -2.49
C ALA A 32 -4.57 11.89 -3.68
N PHE A 33 -4.03 10.89 -4.40
CA PHE A 33 -4.75 10.22 -5.49
C PHE A 33 -5.99 9.46 -4.99
N CYS A 34 -5.87 8.73 -3.88
CA CYS A 34 -7.02 8.07 -3.26
C CYS A 34 -8.10 9.11 -2.85
N GLN A 35 -7.67 10.19 -2.19
CA GLN A 35 -8.57 11.25 -1.72
C GLN A 35 -9.27 11.97 -2.88
N ALA A 36 -8.58 12.22 -3.98
CA ALA A 36 -9.18 12.79 -5.19
C ALA A 36 -10.28 11.89 -5.79
N ASN A 37 -10.20 10.59 -5.55
CA ASN A 37 -11.23 9.60 -5.93
C ASN A 37 -12.25 9.33 -4.81
N ASN A 38 -12.31 10.18 -3.78
CA ASN A 38 -13.18 10.05 -2.60
C ASN A 38 -12.98 8.76 -1.79
N VAL A 39 -11.77 8.19 -1.80
CA VAL A 39 -11.40 7.06 -0.97
C VAL A 39 -10.31 7.50 0.00
N ASN A 40 -10.48 7.25 1.30
CA ASN A 40 -9.45 7.53 2.30
C ASN A 40 -9.04 6.25 3.03
N PRO A 41 -8.14 5.43 2.44
CA PRO A 41 -7.79 4.12 2.99
C PRO A 41 -7.12 4.22 4.37
N TYR A 42 -6.35 5.29 4.61
CA TYR A 42 -5.66 5.50 5.87
C TYR A 42 -6.66 5.65 7.02
N ASP A 43 -7.62 6.57 6.87
CA ASP A 43 -8.63 6.81 7.90
C ASP A 43 -9.54 5.60 8.06
N ILE A 44 -9.96 4.93 6.97
CA ILE A 44 -10.76 3.71 7.03
C ILE A 44 -10.08 2.63 7.88
N VAL A 45 -8.77 2.42 7.70
CA VAL A 45 -8.01 1.44 8.50
C VAL A 45 -7.97 1.82 9.97
N LYS A 46 -7.73 3.11 10.28
CA LYS A 46 -7.67 3.60 11.65
C LYS A 46 -9.02 3.65 12.35
N GLU A 47 -10.10 3.94 11.63
CA GLU A 47 -11.46 3.87 12.15
C GLU A 47 -11.88 2.42 12.42
N THR A 48 -11.53 1.50 11.50
CA THR A 48 -11.84 0.07 11.66
C THR A 48 -11.01 -0.56 12.77
N GLN A 49 -9.72 -0.22 12.84
CA GLN A 49 -8.79 -0.75 13.83
C GLN A 49 -7.85 0.37 14.32
N PRO A 50 -8.22 1.08 15.40
CA PRO A 50 -7.43 2.21 15.92
C PRO A 50 -6.00 1.83 16.33
N ILE A 51 -5.79 0.58 16.75
CA ILE A 51 -4.48 0.03 17.13
C ILE A 51 -3.67 -0.48 15.93
N ALA A 52 -4.13 -0.27 14.69
CA ALA A 52 -3.39 -0.67 13.50
C ALA A 52 -2.08 0.10 13.40
N PHE A 53 -0.99 -0.61 13.08
CA PHE A 53 0.32 0.00 12.85
C PHE A 53 0.29 0.99 11.69
N GLU A 54 1.10 2.04 11.77
CA GLU A 54 1.28 3.02 10.68
C GLU A 54 1.64 2.35 9.35
N ASN A 55 2.53 1.35 9.40
CA ASN A 55 2.92 0.54 8.25
C ASN A 55 1.70 -0.07 7.53
N ALA A 56 0.72 -0.58 8.29
CA ALA A 56 -0.45 -1.21 7.72
C ALA A 56 -1.35 -0.16 7.05
N ALA A 57 -1.60 0.97 7.71
CA ALA A 57 -2.41 2.04 7.16
C ALA A 57 -1.82 2.56 5.83
N TRP A 58 -0.51 2.81 5.77
CA TRP A 58 0.17 3.23 4.54
C TRP A 58 0.22 2.15 3.45
N ALA A 59 0.28 0.86 3.82
CA ALA A 59 0.19 -0.23 2.87
C ALA A 59 -1.19 -0.30 2.18
N TYR A 60 -2.27 -0.07 2.95
CA TYR A 60 -3.62 0.04 2.40
C TYR A 60 -3.78 1.26 1.50
N VAL A 61 -3.13 2.38 1.80
CA VAL A 61 -3.09 3.56 0.91
C VAL A 61 -2.46 3.20 -0.42
N LEU A 62 -1.28 2.58 -0.41
CA LEU A 62 -0.60 2.16 -1.63
C LEU A 62 -1.45 1.18 -2.45
N GLY A 63 -1.97 0.14 -1.81
CA GLY A 63 -2.80 -0.87 -2.46
C GLY A 63 -4.09 -0.31 -3.05
N ALA A 64 -4.76 0.61 -2.35
CA ALA A 64 -5.97 1.27 -2.85
C ALA A 64 -5.66 2.21 -4.01
N ALA A 65 -4.55 2.95 -3.96
CA ALA A 65 -4.10 3.79 -5.05
C ALA A 65 -3.83 2.96 -6.33
N ILE A 66 -3.21 1.79 -6.17
CA ILE A 66 -3.00 0.82 -7.26
C ILE A 66 -4.34 0.33 -7.81
N ALA A 67 -5.26 -0.11 -6.94
CA ALA A 67 -6.57 -0.61 -7.36
C ALA A 67 -7.38 0.44 -8.15
N LEU A 68 -7.32 1.70 -7.70
CA LEU A 68 -7.95 2.83 -8.37
C LEU A 68 -7.29 3.12 -9.72
N LYS A 69 -5.97 3.07 -9.79
CA LYS A 69 -5.22 3.31 -11.04
C LYS A 69 -5.47 2.23 -12.09
N GLU A 70 -5.57 0.99 -11.65
CA GLU A 70 -5.88 -0.16 -12.50
C GLU A 70 -7.38 -0.32 -12.79
N ASN A 71 -8.22 0.61 -12.29
CA ASN A 71 -9.68 0.62 -12.48
C ASN A 71 -10.34 -0.73 -12.09
N ALA A 72 -9.98 -1.28 -10.94
CA ALA A 72 -10.55 -2.53 -10.44
C ALA A 72 -12.08 -2.44 -10.37
N THR A 73 -12.78 -3.26 -11.14
CA THR A 73 -14.26 -3.26 -11.23
C THR A 73 -14.91 -4.27 -10.29
N THR A 74 -14.14 -5.26 -9.82
CA THR A 74 -14.61 -6.31 -8.92
C THR A 74 -13.90 -6.24 -7.58
N ALA A 75 -14.60 -6.66 -6.52
CA ALA A 75 -14.01 -6.75 -5.18
C ALA A 75 -12.79 -7.69 -5.15
N ALA A 76 -12.79 -8.76 -5.95
CA ALA A 76 -11.67 -9.70 -6.04
C ALA A 76 -10.40 -9.03 -6.59
N GLN A 77 -10.52 -8.26 -7.67
CA GLN A 77 -9.40 -7.51 -8.25
C GLN A 77 -8.89 -6.44 -7.27
N ALA A 78 -9.80 -5.70 -6.63
CA ALA A 78 -9.41 -4.72 -5.63
C ALA A 78 -8.62 -5.37 -4.47
N ALA A 79 -9.06 -6.54 -4.00
CA ALA A 79 -8.36 -7.29 -2.96
C ALA A 79 -6.96 -7.75 -3.40
N GLU A 80 -6.79 -8.15 -4.66
CA GLU A 80 -5.48 -8.53 -5.22
C GLU A 80 -4.50 -7.35 -5.23
N TYR A 81 -4.94 -6.17 -5.68
CA TYR A 81 -4.11 -4.95 -5.66
C TYR A 81 -3.80 -4.45 -4.26
N LEU A 82 -4.76 -4.55 -3.34
CA LEU A 82 -4.53 -4.29 -1.91
C LEU A 82 -3.45 -5.23 -1.35
N GLY A 83 -3.49 -6.51 -1.73
CA GLY A 83 -2.48 -7.50 -1.39
C GLY A 83 -1.09 -7.12 -1.90
N GLN A 84 -0.97 -6.56 -3.10
CA GLN A 84 0.31 -6.08 -3.63
C GLN A 84 0.87 -4.90 -2.83
N GLY A 85 0.00 -3.97 -2.40
CA GLY A 85 0.38 -2.89 -1.50
C GLY A 85 0.91 -3.42 -0.16
N LEU A 86 0.24 -4.39 0.45
CA LEU A 86 0.69 -5.05 1.68
C LEU A 86 2.02 -5.78 1.49
N GLN A 87 2.17 -6.50 0.38
CA GLN A 87 3.40 -7.23 0.06
C GLN A 87 4.61 -6.30 -0.07
N ALA A 88 4.43 -5.08 -0.57
CA ALA A 88 5.49 -4.07 -0.66
C ALA A 88 6.04 -3.65 0.71
N PHE A 89 5.22 -3.75 1.76
CA PHE A 89 5.59 -3.42 3.13
C PHE A 89 6.10 -4.64 3.92
N CYS A 90 5.95 -5.86 3.40
CA CYS A 90 6.47 -7.07 4.01
C CYS A 90 7.99 -7.16 3.81
N ILE A 91 8.75 -7.16 4.91
CA ILE A 91 10.19 -7.45 4.84
C ILE A 91 10.34 -8.93 4.47
N PRO A 92 11.12 -9.30 3.43
CA PRO A 92 11.31 -10.69 3.07
C PRO A 92 12.06 -11.42 4.19
N ALA A 93 11.32 -12.21 4.97
CA ALA A 93 11.86 -13.16 5.92
C ALA A 93 12.02 -14.51 5.19
N LEU A 94 13.24 -14.79 4.73
CA LEU A 94 13.70 -16.03 4.08
C LEU A 94 12.89 -16.56 2.85
N SER A 95 13.62 -16.68 1.74
CA SER A 95 13.37 -17.46 0.52
C SER A 95 12.69 -16.74 -0.68
N PRO A 96 13.37 -16.66 -1.84
CA PRO A 96 12.84 -16.11 -3.08
C PRO A 96 12.02 -17.18 -3.84
N THR A 97 10.91 -17.63 -3.27
CA THR A 97 10.07 -18.65 -3.91
C THR A 97 8.63 -18.16 -4.01
N ASN A 98 8.32 -17.55 -5.15
CA ASN A 98 7.00 -17.48 -5.78
C ASN A 98 5.80 -17.51 -4.82
N VAL A 99 5.36 -16.34 -4.37
CA VAL A 99 3.94 -16.15 -4.03
C VAL A 99 3.17 -16.13 -5.35
N LYS A 100 2.99 -17.31 -5.95
CA LYS A 100 1.84 -17.53 -6.83
C LYS A 100 0.64 -17.54 -5.89
N LEU A 101 -0.17 -16.48 -5.95
CA LEU A 101 -1.55 -16.54 -5.49
C LEU A 101 -2.19 -17.72 -6.25
N ALA A 102 -2.48 -18.79 -5.50
CA ALA A 102 -3.17 -19.97 -5.97
C ALA A 102 -4.69 -19.77 -5.84
#